data_AF-A0AA39R6W5-F1
#
_entry.id   AF-A0AA39R6W5-F1
#
_cell.length_a   1.000
_cell.length_b   1.000
_cell.length_c   1.000
_cell.angle_alpha   90.00
_cell.angle_beta   90.00
_cell.angle_gamma   90.00
#
_symmetry.space_group_name_H-M   'P 1'
#
loop_
_entity.id
_entity.type
_entity.pdbx_description
1 polymer ?
#
loop_
_entity_poly.entity_id
_entity_poly.type
_entity_poly.pdbx_seq_one_letter_code
_entity_poly.pdbx_strand_id
1 'polypeptide(L)'
;MAGNALDGDDHDNNISLEEDEDRGGKNDEPKETTQSITDSLRLQDAISSAIKLREAGNEAFRAGNYELSTNIYEDAAYKIVYLKGLQQLGAIPSDDLNFTKTITEMQFKLHSNEAASWLKLESYVPAEGEVSRFQKALNRTDRSLDALKDHPTAWKPSDEAMARLLYRRALACEGLGDYEAASIVVQKAKLYAPADKLICALQSKIETLLKA
;
A
#
# COMPACT_ATOMS: atom_id res chain seq x y z
N MET A 1 -6.45 -45.69 66.48
CA MET A 1 -6.99 -45.32 67.80
C MET A 1 -7.31 -43.84 67.72
N ALA A 2 -8.60 -43.49 67.63
CA ALA A 2 -9.36 -42.84 68.72
C ALA A 2 -8.65 -41.55 69.19
N GLY A 3 -9.15 -40.33 69.01
CA GLY A 3 -10.51 -39.82 69.18
C GLY A 3 -10.41 -38.53 70.02
N ASN A 4 -11.46 -37.70 70.03
CA ASN A 4 -11.70 -36.47 70.84
C ASN A 4 -11.10 -35.18 70.26
N ALA A 5 -11.81 -34.11 69.89
CA ALA A 5 -13.10 -33.51 70.30
C ALA A 5 -13.11 -32.94 71.74
N LEU A 6 -12.99 -31.61 71.87
CA LEU A 6 -14.02 -30.65 72.35
C LEU A 6 -13.43 -29.43 73.10
N ASP A 7 -14.25 -28.36 73.09
CA ASP A 7 -14.25 -27.10 73.85
C ASP A 7 -13.25 -26.01 73.42
N GLY A 8 -13.64 -24.76 73.12
CA GLY A 8 -14.82 -24.00 73.53
C GLY A 8 -14.44 -23.02 74.63
N ASP A 9 -14.23 -21.75 74.29
CA ASP A 9 -14.92 -20.61 74.91
C ASP A 9 -14.38 -19.24 74.45
N ASP A 10 -15.34 -18.32 74.42
CA ASP A 10 -15.33 -16.95 73.92
C ASP A 10 -14.67 -15.92 74.87
N HIS A 11 -14.62 -14.68 74.35
CA HIS A 11 -14.37 -13.39 75.02
C HIS A 11 -12.87 -13.00 75.14
N ASP A 12 -12.39 -11.84 74.67
CA ASP A 12 -13.04 -10.54 74.62
C ASP A 12 -12.41 -9.57 73.59
N ASN A 13 -13.28 -8.70 73.09
CA ASN A 13 -13.02 -7.56 72.22
C ASN A 13 -12.14 -6.51 72.89
N ASN A 14 -11.04 -6.10 72.24
CA ASN A 14 -10.50 -4.75 72.42
C ASN A 14 -9.53 -4.37 71.29
N ILE A 15 -10.03 -3.83 70.18
CA ILE A 15 -9.23 -2.92 69.34
C ILE A 15 -10.13 -1.76 68.90
N SER A 16 -9.69 -0.57 69.29
CA SER A 16 -10.23 0.73 68.96
C SER A 16 -9.51 1.29 67.74
N LEU A 17 -10.16 2.26 67.06
CA LEU A 17 -9.58 3.27 66.15
C LEU A 17 -9.22 2.72 64.75
N GLU A 18 -9.52 3.32 63.59
CA GLU A 18 -9.79 4.71 63.21
C GLU A 18 -10.79 4.75 62.03
N GLU A 19 -11.57 5.83 61.96
CA GLU A 19 -12.20 6.29 60.73
C GLU A 19 -11.08 6.74 59.78
N ASP A 20 -11.01 6.17 58.59
CA ASP A 20 -10.30 6.82 57.49
C ASP A 20 -11.12 6.79 56.21
N GLU A 21 -11.29 8.01 55.74
CA GLU A 21 -11.95 8.42 54.52
C GLU A 21 -11.26 7.80 53.30
N ASP A 22 -12.08 7.52 52.30
CA ASP A 22 -11.95 8.12 50.97
C ASP A 22 -12.11 7.11 49.84
N ARG A 23 -13.20 7.32 49.11
CA ARG A 23 -13.60 6.65 47.89
C ARG A 23 -12.77 7.23 46.75
N GLY A 24 -11.49 6.88 46.68
CA GLY A 24 -10.60 7.26 45.59
C GLY A 24 -10.56 6.21 44.48
N GLY A 25 -11.67 6.02 43.75
CA GLY A 25 -11.65 5.30 42.48
C GLY A 25 -10.69 6.01 41.52
N LYS A 26 -9.46 5.51 41.37
CA LYS A 26 -8.52 5.97 40.36
C LYS A 26 -9.06 5.58 38.99
N ASN A 27 -9.84 6.48 38.40
CA ASN A 27 -9.98 6.54 36.96
C ASN A 27 -8.59 6.89 36.41
N ASP A 28 -7.82 5.86 36.05
CA ASP A 28 -6.63 6.00 35.23
C ASP A 28 -7.11 6.48 33.84
N GLU A 29 -7.28 7.79 33.69
CA GLU A 29 -7.44 8.39 32.38
C GLU A 29 -6.20 8.07 31.54
N PRO A 30 -6.36 7.58 30.30
CA PRO A 30 -5.24 7.29 29.44
C PRO A 30 -4.53 8.60 29.11
N LYS A 31 -3.34 8.80 29.70
CA LYS A 31 -2.43 9.87 29.31
C LYS A 31 -1.85 9.54 27.94
N GLU A 32 -2.60 9.81 26.88
CA GLU A 32 -1.99 9.99 25.56
C GLU A 32 -0.98 11.13 25.68
N THR A 33 0.30 10.78 25.63
CA THR A 33 1.38 11.75 25.73
C THR A 33 1.32 12.69 24.52
N THR A 34 1.60 13.99 24.72
CA THR A 34 1.64 15.00 23.64
C THR A 34 2.54 14.57 22.46
N GLN A 35 3.54 13.72 22.71
CA GLN A 35 4.37 13.08 21.71
C GLN A 35 3.59 12.14 20.79
N SER A 36 2.72 11.27 21.34
CA SER A 36 1.83 10.37 20.58
C SER A 36 0.90 11.13 19.64
N ILE A 37 0.34 12.25 20.12
CA ILE A 37 -0.54 13.12 19.31
C ILE A 37 0.25 13.79 18.17
N THR A 38 1.47 14.25 18.45
CA THR A 38 2.35 14.89 17.45
C THR A 38 2.78 13.92 16.35
N ASP A 39 3.08 12.68 16.70
CA ASP A 39 3.50 11.65 15.75
C ASP A 39 2.32 11.16 14.90
N SER A 40 1.12 11.07 15.48
CA SER A 40 -0.14 10.80 14.75
C SER A 40 -0.48 11.89 13.73
N LEU A 41 -0.33 13.18 14.10
CA LEU A 41 -0.52 14.31 13.18
C LEU A 41 0.46 14.26 12.00
N ARG A 42 1.74 14.00 12.27
CA ARG A 42 2.78 13.86 11.22
C ARG A 42 2.50 12.70 10.27
N LEU A 43 1.96 11.59 10.78
CA LEU A 43 1.56 10.44 9.98
C LEU A 43 0.40 10.79 9.03
N GLN A 44 -0.65 11.42 9.56
CA GLN A 44 -1.79 11.86 8.76
C GLN A 44 -1.38 12.88 7.69
N ASP A 45 -0.48 13.81 8.03
CA ASP A 45 0.07 14.78 7.09
C ASP A 45 0.86 14.11 5.96
N ALA A 46 1.67 13.09 6.28
CA ALA A 46 2.43 12.35 5.28
C ALA A 46 1.52 11.54 4.33
N ILE A 47 0.47 10.89 4.86
CA ILE A 47 -0.53 10.19 4.04
C ILE A 47 -1.30 11.19 3.16
N SER A 48 -1.77 12.29 3.73
CA SER A 48 -2.48 13.35 3.01
C SER A 48 -1.62 13.95 1.90
N SER A 49 -0.34 14.20 2.18
CA SER A 49 0.62 14.69 1.20
C SER A 49 0.81 13.71 0.05
N ALA A 50 0.91 12.41 0.31
CA ALA A 50 1.05 11.40 -0.73
C ALA A 50 -0.19 11.31 -1.63
N ILE A 51 -1.40 11.43 -1.04
CA ILE A 51 -2.67 11.48 -1.78
C ILE A 51 -2.72 12.71 -2.70
N LYS A 52 -2.37 13.90 -2.18
CA LYS A 52 -2.35 15.14 -2.96
C LYS A 52 -1.38 15.06 -4.13
N LEU A 53 -0.18 14.51 -3.91
CA LEU A 53 0.80 14.32 -4.99
C LEU A 53 0.25 13.36 -6.05
N ARG A 54 -0.34 12.22 -5.65
CA ARG A 54 -0.98 11.30 -6.60
C ARG A 54 -2.07 12.01 -7.43
N GLU A 55 -2.87 12.87 -6.82
CA GLU A 55 -3.93 13.62 -7.50
C GLU A 55 -3.36 14.67 -8.46
N ALA A 56 -2.34 15.42 -8.05
CA ALA A 56 -1.61 16.33 -8.93
C ALA A 56 -0.97 15.59 -10.13
N GLY A 57 -0.42 14.40 -9.90
CA GLY A 57 0.09 13.53 -10.97
C GLY A 57 -1.03 13.12 -11.94
N ASN A 58 -2.21 12.75 -11.43
CA ASN A 58 -3.37 12.44 -12.29
C ASN A 58 -3.82 13.66 -13.10
N GLU A 59 -3.76 14.86 -12.54
CA GLU A 59 -4.05 16.11 -13.25
C GLU A 59 -3.05 16.38 -14.37
N ALA A 60 -1.75 16.29 -14.08
CA ALA A 60 -0.70 16.41 -15.10
C ALA A 60 -0.86 15.37 -16.23
N PHE A 61 -1.18 14.11 -15.87
CA PHE A 61 -1.46 13.06 -16.85
C PHE A 61 -2.64 13.41 -17.77
N ARG A 62 -3.76 13.88 -17.19
CA ARG A 62 -4.95 14.28 -17.96
C ARG A 62 -4.69 15.50 -18.85
N ALA A 63 -3.80 16.39 -18.42
CA ALA A 63 -3.34 17.53 -19.22
C ALA A 63 -2.35 17.14 -20.34
N GLY A 64 -1.97 15.86 -20.46
CA GLY A 64 -0.99 15.39 -21.44
C GLY A 64 0.46 15.70 -21.06
N ASN A 65 0.71 16.25 -19.87
CA ASN A 65 2.05 16.53 -19.38
C ASN A 65 2.63 15.29 -18.68
N TYR A 66 3.02 14.29 -19.47
CA TYR A 66 3.43 12.98 -18.96
C TYR A 66 4.75 13.01 -18.20
N GLU A 67 5.68 13.91 -18.54
CA GLU A 67 6.96 14.06 -17.84
C GLU A 67 6.76 14.67 -16.44
N LEU A 68 5.95 15.73 -16.34
CA LEU A 68 5.57 16.26 -15.04
C LEU A 68 4.80 15.21 -14.23
N SER A 69 3.91 14.46 -14.89
CA SER A 69 3.17 13.38 -14.25
C SER A 69 4.09 12.31 -13.66
N THR A 70 5.14 11.87 -14.38
CA THR A 70 6.10 10.89 -13.85
C THR A 70 6.84 11.44 -12.63
N ASN A 71 7.33 12.69 -12.71
CA ASN A 71 8.08 13.31 -11.61
C ASN A 71 7.22 13.43 -10.33
N ILE A 72 5.98 13.88 -10.46
CA ILE A 72 5.06 13.98 -9.32
C ILE A 72 4.75 12.60 -8.72
N TYR A 73 4.58 11.57 -9.55
CA TYR A 73 4.36 10.22 -9.04
C TYR A 73 5.59 9.65 -8.33
N GLU A 74 6.80 9.98 -8.78
CA GLU A 74 8.04 9.61 -8.08
C GLU A 74 8.11 10.26 -6.70
N ASP A 75 7.77 11.56 -6.59
CA ASP A 75 7.68 12.26 -5.30
C ASP A 75 6.67 11.59 -4.35
N ALA A 76 5.49 11.21 -4.87
CA ALA A 76 4.51 10.46 -4.09
C ALA A 76 5.06 9.09 -3.64
N ALA A 77 5.84 8.41 -4.49
CA ALA A 77 6.42 7.12 -4.18
C ALA A 77 7.46 7.23 -3.05
N TYR A 78 8.27 8.30 -3.04
CA TYR A 78 9.19 8.58 -1.94
C TYR A 78 8.45 8.75 -0.60
N LYS A 79 7.29 9.42 -0.59
CA LYS A 79 6.47 9.55 0.62
C LYS A 79 5.97 8.21 1.13
N ILE A 80 5.57 7.32 0.24
CA ILE A 80 5.16 5.97 0.61
C ILE A 80 6.33 5.17 1.19
N VAL A 81 7.53 5.24 0.58
CA VAL A 81 8.73 4.56 1.11
C VAL A 81 9.05 5.07 2.52
N TYR A 82 8.97 6.37 2.74
CA TYR A 82 9.12 6.97 4.07
C TYR A 82 8.11 6.41 5.07
N LEU A 83 6.82 6.33 4.70
CA LEU A 83 5.76 5.75 5.52
C LEU A 83 6.02 4.27 5.86
N LYS A 84 6.48 3.46 4.91
CA LYS A 84 6.89 2.06 5.18
C LYS A 84 8.10 2.00 6.12
N GLY A 85 9.05 2.93 5.98
CA GLY A 85 10.20 3.04 6.88
C GLY A 85 9.78 3.34 8.32
N LEU A 86 8.81 4.22 8.53
CA LEU A 86 8.25 4.49 9.86
C LEU A 86 7.60 3.24 10.49
N GLN A 87 6.88 2.45 9.68
CA GLN A 87 6.32 1.18 10.15
C GLN A 87 7.42 0.17 10.54
N GLN A 88 8.49 0.06 9.75
CA GLN A 88 9.62 -0.83 10.05
C GLN A 88 10.38 -0.41 11.32
N LEU A 89 10.43 0.89 11.62
CA LEU A 89 11.04 1.42 12.84
C LEU A 89 10.12 1.32 14.07
N GLY A 90 8.90 0.78 13.93
CA GLY A 90 7.94 0.62 15.02
C GLY A 90 7.17 1.90 15.38
N ALA A 91 7.32 2.98 14.61
CA ALA A 91 6.55 4.21 14.80
C ALA A 91 5.08 4.06 14.34
N ILE A 92 4.79 3.03 13.54
CA ILE A 92 3.44 2.63 13.13
C ILE A 92 3.33 1.14 13.47
N PRO A 93 2.26 0.70 14.16
CA PRO A 93 2.06 -0.72 14.45
C PRO A 93 2.11 -1.57 13.17
N SER A 94 2.86 -2.67 13.21
CA SER A 94 3.00 -3.58 12.06
C SER A 94 1.70 -4.30 11.71
N ASP A 95 0.79 -4.40 12.67
CA ASP A 95 -0.53 -5.02 12.56
C ASP A 95 -1.66 -4.02 12.27
N ASP A 96 -1.35 -2.72 12.06
CA ASP A 96 -2.33 -1.74 11.59
C ASP A 96 -2.76 -2.08 10.16
N LEU A 97 -3.86 -2.83 10.07
CA LEU A 97 -4.43 -3.30 8.81
C LEU A 97 -4.98 -2.14 7.97
N ASN A 98 -5.48 -1.07 8.60
CA ASN A 98 -6.01 0.09 7.88
C ASN A 98 -4.89 0.87 7.20
N PHE A 99 -3.79 1.09 7.93
CA PHE A 99 -2.58 1.68 7.37
C PHE A 99 -2.02 0.82 6.23
N THR A 100 -1.83 -0.48 6.49
CA THR A 100 -1.29 -1.42 5.51
C THR A 100 -2.14 -1.48 4.24
N LYS A 101 -3.47 -1.55 4.39
CA LYS A 101 -4.43 -1.47 3.27
C LYS A 101 -4.27 -0.17 2.49
N THR A 102 -4.23 0.97 3.17
CA THR A 102 -4.11 2.31 2.56
C THR A 102 -2.82 2.45 1.76
N ILE A 103 -1.69 2.04 2.34
CA ILE A 103 -0.38 2.08 1.69
C ILE A 103 -0.33 1.12 0.50
N THR A 104 -0.83 -0.09 0.65
CA THR A 104 -0.87 -1.09 -0.43
C THR A 104 -1.70 -0.60 -1.62
N GLU A 105 -2.91 -0.10 -1.36
CA GLU A 105 -3.77 0.48 -2.39
C GLU A 105 -3.11 1.68 -3.08
N MET A 106 -2.48 2.57 -2.30
CA MET A 106 -1.81 3.75 -2.83
C MET A 106 -0.61 3.36 -3.71
N GLN A 107 0.22 2.42 -3.27
CA GLN A 107 1.34 1.89 -4.04
C GLN A 107 0.91 1.30 -5.37
N PHE A 108 -0.11 0.43 -5.34
CA PHE A 108 -0.65 -0.18 -6.54
C PHE A 108 -1.11 0.89 -7.53
N LYS A 109 -1.97 1.82 -7.08
CA LYS A 109 -2.52 2.86 -7.95
C LYS A 109 -1.45 3.78 -8.50
N LEU A 110 -0.50 4.19 -7.65
CA LEU A 110 0.56 5.11 -8.00
C LEU A 110 1.47 4.53 -9.08
N HIS A 111 2.04 3.34 -8.85
CA HIS A 111 2.94 2.72 -9.80
C HIS A 111 2.23 2.30 -11.10
N SER A 112 0.96 1.89 -11.01
CA SER A 112 0.15 1.62 -12.20
C SER A 112 -0.05 2.88 -13.05
N ASN A 113 -0.32 4.05 -12.44
CA ASN A 113 -0.49 5.32 -13.15
C ASN A 113 0.83 5.87 -13.69
N GLU A 114 1.92 5.71 -12.95
CA GLU A 114 3.25 6.07 -13.40
C GLU A 114 3.66 5.24 -14.63
N ALA A 115 3.40 3.93 -14.63
CA ALA A 115 3.62 3.08 -15.80
C ALA A 115 2.85 3.59 -17.03
N ALA A 116 1.61 4.06 -16.85
CA ALA A 116 0.82 4.65 -17.93
C ALA A 116 1.47 5.92 -18.50
N SER A 117 2.09 6.73 -17.65
CA SER A 117 2.77 7.97 -18.04
C SER A 117 4.02 7.65 -18.85
N TRP A 118 4.82 6.68 -18.40
CA TRP A 118 5.98 6.19 -19.15
C TRP A 118 5.62 5.65 -20.53
N LEU A 119 4.52 4.90 -20.65
CA LEU A 119 4.04 4.39 -21.95
C LEU A 119 3.58 5.50 -22.91
N LYS A 120 3.19 6.66 -22.38
CA LYS A 120 2.72 7.82 -23.16
C LYS A 120 3.82 8.78 -23.57
N LEU A 121 5.04 8.64 -23.04
CA LEU A 121 6.18 9.48 -23.40
C LEU A 121 6.77 9.09 -24.76
N GLU A 122 6.10 9.48 -25.85
CA GLU A 122 6.46 9.14 -27.23
C GLU A 122 7.84 9.68 -27.67
N SER A 123 8.27 10.82 -27.12
CA SER A 123 9.52 11.49 -27.45
C SER A 123 10.67 11.23 -26.48
N TYR A 124 10.51 10.32 -25.51
CA TYR A 124 11.58 10.03 -24.56
C TYR A 124 12.73 9.29 -25.25
N VAL A 125 13.82 10.03 -25.49
CA VAL A 125 15.12 9.49 -25.88
C VAL A 125 15.94 9.38 -24.60
N PRO A 126 16.20 8.17 -24.09
CA PRO A 126 17.07 8.02 -22.93
C PRO A 126 18.45 8.62 -23.22
N ALA A 127 19.04 9.30 -22.24
CA ALA A 127 20.47 9.62 -22.31
C ALA A 127 21.30 8.33 -22.35
N GLU A 128 22.57 8.42 -22.77
CA GLU A 128 23.45 7.24 -22.82
C GLU A 128 23.52 6.54 -21.45
N GLY A 129 23.14 5.27 -21.41
CA GLY A 129 23.05 4.47 -20.17
C GLY A 129 21.71 4.55 -19.43
N GLU A 130 20.75 5.37 -19.86
CA GLU A 130 19.41 5.38 -19.29
C GLU A 130 18.51 4.26 -19.83
N VAL A 131 17.67 3.72 -18.94
CA VAL A 131 16.69 2.68 -19.29
C VAL A 131 15.57 3.26 -20.16
N SER A 132 15.14 2.50 -21.17
CA SER A 132 14.07 2.91 -22.07
C SER A 132 12.76 3.18 -21.30
N ARG A 133 11.88 4.01 -21.88
CA ARG A 133 10.54 4.25 -21.29
C ARG A 133 9.75 2.97 -21.06
N PHE A 134 9.92 1.98 -21.93
CA PHE A 134 9.24 0.70 -21.82
C PHE A 134 9.80 -0.11 -20.65
N GLN A 135 11.11 -0.09 -20.44
CA GLN A 135 11.72 -0.71 -19.25
C GLN A 135 11.26 0.00 -17.97
N LYS A 136 11.16 1.34 -17.96
CA LYS A 136 10.61 2.08 -16.82
C LYS A 136 9.15 1.69 -16.56
N ALA A 137 8.31 1.65 -17.60
CA ALA A 137 6.93 1.21 -17.48
C ALA A 137 6.82 -0.22 -16.92
N LEU A 138 7.64 -1.16 -17.43
CA LEU A 138 7.70 -2.53 -16.96
C LEU A 138 8.04 -2.58 -15.46
N ASN A 139 9.12 -1.91 -15.06
CA ASN A 139 9.56 -1.82 -13.66
C ASN A 139 8.46 -1.25 -12.74
N ARG A 140 7.69 -0.25 -13.21
CA ARG A 140 6.57 0.29 -12.42
C ARG A 140 5.41 -0.70 -12.33
N THR A 141 5.12 -1.45 -13.39
CA THR A 141 4.11 -2.53 -13.27
C THR A 141 4.54 -3.64 -12.33
N ASP A 142 5.83 -4.00 -12.28
CA ASP A 142 6.38 -4.95 -11.30
C ASP A 142 6.17 -4.45 -9.87
N ARG A 143 6.56 -3.20 -9.58
CA ARG A 143 6.36 -2.61 -8.25
C ARG A 143 4.88 -2.55 -7.84
N SER A 144 3.98 -2.30 -8.78
CA SER A 144 2.54 -2.35 -8.53
C SER A 144 2.07 -3.76 -8.15
N LEU A 145 2.63 -4.81 -8.76
CA LEU A 145 2.31 -6.20 -8.43
C LEU A 145 2.97 -6.61 -7.11
N ASP A 146 4.19 -6.16 -6.83
CA ASP A 146 4.92 -6.47 -5.60
C ASP A 146 4.21 -5.90 -4.37
N ALA A 147 3.59 -4.72 -4.47
CA ALA A 147 2.74 -4.17 -3.41
C ALA A 147 1.63 -5.16 -2.96
N LEU A 148 1.07 -5.95 -3.89
CA LEU A 148 0.07 -6.96 -3.56
C LEU A 148 0.68 -8.24 -2.97
N LYS A 149 1.93 -8.57 -3.32
CA LYS A 149 2.64 -9.74 -2.78
C LYS A 149 3.10 -9.49 -1.35
N ASP A 150 3.53 -8.27 -1.04
CA ASP A 150 3.95 -7.87 0.31
C ASP A 150 2.80 -8.02 1.31
N HIS A 151 1.55 -7.73 0.88
CA HIS A 151 0.37 -7.70 1.75
C HIS A 151 -0.89 -8.31 1.08
N PRO A 152 -0.91 -9.63 0.81
CA PRO A 152 -1.91 -10.26 -0.06
C PRO A 152 -3.34 -10.23 0.50
N THR A 153 -3.50 -10.06 1.81
CA THR A 153 -4.80 -10.01 2.49
C THR A 153 -5.26 -8.60 2.85
N ALA A 154 -4.37 -7.59 2.76
CA ALA A 154 -4.69 -6.24 3.21
C ALA A 154 -5.60 -5.50 2.22
N TRP A 155 -5.39 -5.72 0.93
CA TRP A 155 -6.16 -5.08 -0.12
C TRP A 155 -6.12 -5.89 -1.42
N LYS A 156 -7.22 -5.91 -2.16
CA LYS A 156 -7.32 -6.54 -3.47
C LYS A 156 -7.84 -5.51 -4.50
N PRO A 157 -7.17 -5.34 -5.65
CA PRO A 157 -7.68 -4.48 -6.72
C PRO A 157 -8.94 -5.09 -7.34
N SER A 158 -9.77 -4.24 -7.95
CA SER A 158 -10.84 -4.73 -8.82
C SER A 158 -10.25 -5.44 -10.04
N ASP A 159 -11.05 -6.32 -10.67
CA ASP A 159 -10.64 -7.00 -11.89
C ASP A 159 -10.30 -6.01 -13.00
N GLU A 160 -11.04 -4.90 -13.11
CA GLU A 160 -10.74 -3.83 -14.07
C GLU A 160 -9.36 -3.18 -13.80
N ALA A 161 -9.05 -2.89 -12.53
CA ALA A 161 -7.77 -2.29 -12.18
C ALA A 161 -6.59 -3.25 -12.44
N MET A 162 -6.80 -4.54 -12.18
CA MET A 162 -5.82 -5.58 -12.48
C MET A 162 -5.63 -5.79 -13.99
N ALA A 163 -6.72 -5.88 -14.75
CA ALA A 163 -6.70 -5.98 -16.21
C ALA A 163 -5.93 -4.81 -16.83
N ARG A 164 -6.18 -3.59 -16.35
CA ARG A 164 -5.50 -2.37 -16.81
C ARG A 164 -4.00 -2.38 -16.51
N LEU A 165 -3.60 -2.83 -15.32
CA LEU A 165 -2.19 -2.99 -14.97
C LEU A 165 -1.48 -4.01 -15.87
N LEU A 166 -2.09 -5.18 -16.06
CA LEU A 166 -1.54 -6.24 -16.91
C LEU A 166 -1.48 -5.81 -18.38
N TYR A 167 -2.49 -5.08 -18.87
CA TYR A 167 -2.46 -4.48 -20.20
C TYR A 167 -1.26 -3.53 -20.37
N ARG A 168 -1.01 -2.64 -19.41
CA ARG A 168 0.16 -1.73 -19.42
C ARG A 168 1.48 -2.52 -19.42
N ARG A 169 1.55 -3.58 -18.63
CA ARG A 169 2.72 -4.46 -18.60
C ARG A 169 2.95 -5.14 -19.96
N ALA A 170 1.89 -5.66 -20.58
CA ALA A 170 1.99 -6.28 -21.91
C ALA A 170 2.46 -5.28 -22.97
N LEU A 171 1.97 -4.03 -22.94
CA LEU A 171 2.49 -2.95 -23.81
C LEU A 171 3.97 -2.65 -23.56
N ALA A 172 4.42 -2.69 -22.31
CA ALA A 172 5.82 -2.50 -21.98
C ALA A 172 6.70 -3.62 -22.54
N CYS A 173 6.30 -4.89 -22.37
CA CYS A 173 6.99 -6.04 -22.97
C CYS A 173 7.01 -5.94 -24.50
N GLU A 174 5.88 -5.60 -25.12
CA GLU A 174 5.77 -5.42 -26.58
C GLU A 174 6.71 -4.31 -27.09
N GLY A 175 6.77 -3.17 -26.39
CA GLY A 175 7.67 -2.07 -26.72
C GLY A 175 9.16 -2.39 -26.52
N LEU A 176 9.49 -3.40 -25.72
CA LEU A 176 10.84 -3.95 -25.58
C LEU A 176 11.16 -5.03 -26.64
N GLY A 177 10.18 -5.43 -27.46
CA GLY A 177 10.33 -6.53 -28.42
C GLY A 177 10.20 -7.92 -27.80
N ASP A 178 9.88 -8.03 -26.51
CA ASP A 178 9.66 -9.31 -25.83
C ASP A 178 8.20 -9.76 -26.03
N TYR A 179 7.92 -10.26 -27.24
CA TYR A 179 6.58 -10.64 -27.65
C TYR A 179 6.08 -11.91 -26.93
N GLU A 180 6.98 -12.80 -26.50
CA GLU A 180 6.63 -13.99 -25.74
C GLU A 180 6.12 -13.60 -24.34
N ALA A 181 6.86 -12.75 -23.62
CA ALA A 181 6.40 -12.23 -22.34
C ALA A 181 5.13 -11.40 -22.49
N ALA A 182 5.03 -10.57 -23.52
CA ALA A 182 3.83 -9.78 -23.81
C ALA A 182 2.60 -10.69 -24.02
N SER A 183 2.76 -11.81 -24.74
CA SER A 183 1.70 -12.81 -24.98
C SER A 183 1.20 -13.45 -23.68
N ILE A 184 2.10 -13.87 -22.80
CA ILE A 184 1.75 -14.44 -21.50
C ILE A 184 0.98 -13.42 -20.65
N VAL A 185 1.45 -12.17 -20.62
CA VAL A 185 0.84 -11.13 -19.80
C VAL A 185 -0.54 -10.71 -20.35
N VAL A 186 -0.71 -10.58 -21.67
CA VAL A 186 -2.01 -10.21 -22.25
C VAL A 186 -3.04 -11.32 -22.06
N GLN A 187 -2.64 -12.60 -22.11
CA GLN A 187 -3.51 -13.72 -21.77
C GLN A 187 -4.00 -13.63 -20.32
N LYS A 188 -3.11 -13.30 -19.38
CA LYS A 188 -3.50 -13.05 -17.98
C LYS A 188 -4.47 -11.86 -17.87
N ALA A 189 -4.24 -10.77 -18.61
CA ALA A 189 -5.13 -9.62 -18.61
C ALA A 189 -6.56 -9.99 -19.07
N LYS A 190 -6.69 -10.87 -20.07
CA LYS A 190 -8.00 -11.38 -20.55
C LYS A 190 -8.77 -12.20 -19.51
N LEU A 191 -8.10 -12.83 -18.55
CA LEU A 191 -8.81 -13.54 -17.47
C LEU A 191 -9.62 -12.56 -16.60
N TYR A 192 -9.16 -11.32 -16.48
CA TYR A 192 -9.84 -10.27 -15.70
C TYR A 192 -10.84 -9.46 -16.54
N ALA A 193 -10.56 -9.26 -17.83
CA ALA A 193 -11.43 -8.49 -18.72
C ALA A 193 -11.50 -9.12 -20.13
N PRO A 194 -12.24 -10.24 -20.30
CA PRO A 194 -12.20 -11.04 -21.53
C PRO A 194 -12.78 -10.34 -22.76
N ALA A 195 -13.67 -9.37 -22.55
CA ALA A 195 -14.34 -8.60 -23.61
C ALA A 195 -13.70 -7.22 -23.86
N ASP A 196 -12.59 -6.89 -23.17
CA ASP A 196 -11.94 -5.59 -23.36
C ASP A 196 -11.31 -5.50 -24.76
N LYS A 197 -11.74 -4.50 -25.52
CA LYS A 197 -11.34 -4.33 -26.92
C LYS A 197 -9.85 -4.03 -27.07
N LEU A 198 -9.24 -3.29 -26.14
CA LEU A 198 -7.82 -2.93 -26.18
C LEU A 198 -6.95 -4.15 -25.90
N ILE A 199 -7.33 -4.96 -24.91
CA ILE A 199 -6.64 -6.21 -24.57
C ILE A 199 -6.72 -7.19 -25.75
N CYS A 200 -7.91 -7.38 -26.33
CA CYS A 200 -8.08 -8.25 -27.50
C CYS A 200 -7.27 -7.77 -28.71
N ALA A 201 -7.29 -6.47 -29.00
CA ALA A 201 -6.51 -5.90 -30.11
C ALA A 201 -5.00 -6.10 -29.90
N LEU A 202 -4.50 -5.88 -28.67
CA LEU A 202 -3.09 -6.11 -28.35
C LEU A 202 -2.71 -7.58 -28.49
N GLN A 203 -3.57 -8.51 -28.06
CA GLN A 203 -3.33 -9.94 -28.24
C GLN A 203 -3.19 -10.29 -29.73
N SER A 204 -4.13 -9.86 -30.57
CA SER A 204 -4.06 -10.14 -32.02
C SER A 204 -2.81 -9.55 -32.68
N LYS A 205 -2.36 -8.37 -32.23
CA LYS A 205 -1.10 -7.75 -32.66
C LYS A 205 0.09 -8.63 -32.29
N ILE A 206 0.21 -9.04 -31.02
CA ILE A 206 1.31 -9.88 -30.53
C ILE A 206 1.34 -11.23 -31.25
N GLU A 207 0.19 -11.86 -31.46
CA GLU A 207 0.08 -13.13 -32.20
C GLU A 207 0.53 -13.01 -33.66
N THR A 208 0.36 -11.83 -34.27
CA THR A 208 0.87 -11.56 -35.62
C THR A 208 2.39 -11.41 -35.62
N LEU A 209 2.92 -10.66 -34.65
CA LEU A 209 4.37 -10.43 -34.51
C LEU A 209 5.15 -11.71 -34.20
N LEU A 210 4.59 -12.63 -33.41
CA LEU A 210 5.22 -13.93 -33.10
C LEU A 210 5.28 -14.90 -34.30
N LYS A 211 4.54 -14.62 -35.38
CA LYS A 211 4.50 -15.46 -36.59
C LYS A 211 5.35 -14.90 -37.74
N ALA A 212 5.79 -13.65 -37.64
CA ALA A 212 6.59 -12.95 -38.65
C ALA A 212 8.08 -13.27 -38.48
#